data_AF-A0A3P7KRZ7-F1
#
_entry.id   AF-A0A3P7KRZ7-F1
#
_cell.length_a   1.000
_cell.length_b   1.000
_cell.length_c   1.000
_cell.angle_alpha   90.00
_cell.angle_beta   90.00
_cell.angle_gamma   90.00
#
_symmetry.space_group_name_H-M   'P 1'
#
loop_
_entity.id
_entity.type
_entity.pdbx_description
1 polymer ?
#
loop_
_entity_poly.entity_id
_entity_poly.type
_entity_poly.pdbx_seq_one_letter_code
_entity_poly.pdbx_strand_id
1 'polypeptide(L)'
;MQIQPFVLIQAISGAIIYQYIYYYKSKREAQRKSTGDCRALDCANYDLPHQDVDQYRIFVEKCSGSKELGFRNRAVFHARFLQEAEFNKLFEKVRTTNFEIRIEDTSFKRIGMPLLTRAKRPKSKRNRLFVIRYNNYLKKVIIPKFAFDVQETFHVEIDGNPTLDTDVVERFNANCVLGMGKKCDAFLAERKLTSVF
;
A
#
# COMPACT_ATOMS: atom_id res chain seq x y z
N MET A 1 58.66 -34.83 18.88
CA MET A 1 57.66 -33.75 18.94
C MET A 1 56.30 -34.41 19.18
N GLN A 2 55.89 -34.51 20.44
CA GLN A 2 54.71 -35.26 20.90
C GLN A 2 53.50 -34.31 20.92
N ILE A 3 52.54 -34.51 20.00
CA ILE A 3 51.28 -33.76 20.00
C ILE A 3 50.40 -34.37 21.11
N GLN A 4 50.05 -33.57 22.11
CA GLN A 4 49.22 -34.03 23.23
C GLN A 4 47.80 -34.40 22.76
N PRO A 5 47.23 -35.53 23.22
CA PRO A 5 45.93 -36.05 22.76
C PRO A 5 44.73 -35.14 23.08
N PHE A 6 44.90 -34.14 23.95
CA PHE A 6 43.84 -33.22 24.36
C PHE A 6 43.44 -32.21 23.27
N VAL A 7 44.37 -31.82 22.39
CA VAL A 7 44.11 -30.84 21.33
C VAL A 7 43.27 -31.44 20.19
N LEU A 8 43.39 -32.75 19.96
CA LEU A 8 42.66 -33.44 18.89
C LEU A 8 41.17 -33.60 19.23
N ILE A 9 40.82 -33.80 20.51
CA ILE A 9 39.43 -34.00 20.96
C ILE A 9 38.61 -32.70 20.85
N GLN A 10 39.21 -31.54 21.17
CA GLN A 10 38.53 -30.25 21.03
C GLN A 10 38.25 -29.89 19.56
N ALA A 11 39.18 -30.18 18.64
CA ALA A 11 39.00 -29.94 17.21
C ALA A 11 37.88 -30.80 16.59
N ILE A 12 37.79 -32.07 16.99
CA ILE A 12 36.74 -32.99 16.53
C ILE A 12 35.37 -32.54 17.05
N SER A 13 35.27 -32.11 18.31
CA SER A 13 34.01 -31.57 18.86
C SER A 13 33.56 -30.29 18.16
N GLY A 14 34.49 -29.38 17.82
CA GLY A 14 34.17 -28.13 17.13
C GLY A 14 33.67 -28.35 15.70
N ALA A 15 34.30 -29.26 14.96
CA ALA A 15 33.88 -29.62 13.60
C ALA A 15 32.50 -30.28 13.57
N ILE A 16 32.23 -31.20 14.52
CA ILE A 16 30.92 -31.87 14.63
C ILE A 16 29.83 -30.85 14.98
N ILE A 17 30.09 -29.94 15.93
CA ILE A 17 29.13 -28.89 16.29
C ILE A 17 28.87 -27.95 15.11
N TYR A 18 29.91 -27.53 14.38
CA TYR A 18 29.77 -26.64 13.23
C TYR A 18 28.96 -27.28 12.11
N GLN A 19 29.22 -28.55 11.81
CA GLN A 19 28.49 -29.30 10.78
C GLN A 19 27.04 -29.57 11.18
N TYR A 20 26.77 -29.79 12.48
CA TYR A 20 25.43 -29.90 13.03
C TYR A 20 24.65 -28.57 12.93
N ILE A 21 25.26 -27.44 13.32
CA ILE A 21 24.65 -26.11 13.19
C ILE A 21 24.36 -25.78 11.72
N TYR A 22 25.30 -26.05 10.81
CA TYR A 22 25.13 -25.79 9.39
C TYR A 22 24.00 -26.64 8.79
N TYR A 23 23.94 -27.93 9.14
CA TYR A 23 22.86 -28.84 8.74
C TYR A 23 21.49 -28.34 9.21
N TYR A 24 21.36 -27.92 10.47
CA TYR A 24 20.10 -27.41 11.02
C TYR A 24 19.70 -26.05 10.44
N LYS A 25 20.67 -25.18 10.13
CA LYS A 25 20.40 -23.89 9.47
C LYS A 25 19.89 -24.09 8.04
N SER A 26 20.54 -24.97 7.28
CA SER A 26 20.11 -25.38 5.94
C SER A 26 18.71 -26.01 5.95
N LYS A 27 18.41 -26.91 6.91
CA LYS A 27 17.07 -27.49 7.06
C LYS A 27 16.00 -26.46 7.40
N ARG A 28 16.30 -25.45 8.22
CA ARG A 28 15.39 -24.32 8.51
C ARG A 28 15.13 -23.44 7.30
N GLU A 29 16.13 -23.21 6.47
CA GLU A 29 15.99 -22.45 5.22
C GLU A 29 15.20 -23.23 4.16
N ALA A 30 15.42 -24.56 4.09
CA ALA A 30 14.63 -25.47 3.25
C ALA A 30 13.18 -25.59 3.75
N GLN A 31 12.94 -25.69 5.06
CA GLN A 31 11.58 -25.66 5.63
C GLN A 31 10.89 -24.31 5.39
N ARG A 32 11.60 -23.16 5.49
CA ARG A 32 11.03 -21.85 5.11
C ARG A 32 10.62 -21.77 3.64
N LYS A 33 11.31 -22.49 2.74
CA LYS A 33 10.97 -22.56 1.32
C LYS A 33 9.90 -23.62 1.00
N SER A 34 9.79 -24.70 1.79
CA SER A 34 8.88 -25.82 1.51
C SER A 34 7.55 -25.75 2.26
N THR A 35 7.46 -25.03 3.38
CA THR A 35 6.17 -24.65 3.94
C THR A 35 5.72 -23.40 3.21
N GLY A 36 4.99 -23.59 2.10
CA GLY A 36 3.94 -22.64 1.75
C GLY A 36 3.12 -22.43 3.02
N ASP A 37 3.32 -21.27 3.65
CA ASP A 37 2.70 -20.93 4.92
C ASP A 37 1.19 -20.91 4.70
N CYS A 38 0.51 -22.00 5.09
CA CYS A 38 -0.95 -22.09 5.14
C CYS A 38 -1.53 -21.21 6.27
N ARG A 39 -0.79 -20.21 6.78
CA ARG A 39 -1.44 -19.08 7.45
C ARG A 39 -2.26 -18.35 6.41
N ALA A 40 -3.55 -18.18 6.71
CA ALA A 40 -4.41 -17.30 5.96
C ALA A 40 -3.67 -15.98 5.74
N LEU A 41 -3.44 -15.64 4.48
CA LEU A 41 -2.74 -14.42 4.12
C LEU A 41 -3.50 -13.24 4.70
N ASP A 42 -2.89 -12.57 5.68
CA ASP A 42 -3.48 -11.40 6.31
C ASP A 42 -3.26 -10.16 5.43
N CYS A 43 -4.15 -9.98 4.47
CA CYS A 43 -4.16 -8.80 3.61
C CYS A 43 -4.52 -7.52 4.37
N ALA A 44 -5.10 -7.59 5.57
CA ALA A 44 -5.46 -6.44 6.38
C ALA A 44 -4.26 -5.88 7.19
N ASN A 45 -3.23 -6.69 7.42
CA ASN A 45 -2.01 -6.29 8.11
C ASN A 45 -0.74 -6.73 7.36
N TYR A 46 -0.74 -6.59 6.04
CA TYR A 46 0.35 -7.00 5.17
C TYR A 46 1.65 -6.24 5.53
N ASP A 47 2.76 -6.97 5.62
CA ASP A 47 4.09 -6.38 5.79
C ASP A 47 4.63 -6.00 4.41
N LEU A 48 4.41 -4.75 4.00
CA LEU A 48 4.98 -4.24 2.76
C LEU A 48 6.33 -3.58 3.06
N PRO A 49 7.47 -4.15 2.63
CA PRO A 49 8.74 -3.46 2.72
C PRO A 49 8.78 -2.29 1.73
N HIS A 50 9.52 -1.24 2.11
CA HIS A 50 9.56 0.08 1.48
C HIS A 50 9.61 0.05 -0.06
N GLN A 51 8.71 0.82 -0.70
CA GLN A 51 8.77 1.32 -2.10
C GLN A 51 9.35 0.38 -3.18
N ASP A 52 9.22 -0.93 -3.02
CA ASP A 52 9.72 -1.93 -3.96
C ASP A 52 8.59 -2.38 -4.89
N VAL A 53 8.77 -2.17 -6.20
CA VAL A 53 7.80 -2.49 -7.26
C VAL A 53 7.40 -3.97 -7.21
N ASP A 54 8.36 -4.88 -7.04
CA ASP A 54 8.07 -6.32 -7.08
C ASP A 54 7.20 -6.74 -5.89
N GLN A 55 7.39 -6.10 -4.74
CA GLN A 55 6.58 -6.34 -3.55
C GLN A 55 5.14 -5.84 -3.70
N TYR A 56 4.93 -4.74 -4.44
CA TYR A 56 3.59 -4.29 -4.81
C TYR A 56 2.88 -5.31 -5.71
N ARG A 57 3.60 -5.88 -6.68
CA ARG A 57 3.02 -6.90 -7.59
C ARG A 57 2.70 -8.20 -6.86
N ILE A 58 3.59 -8.65 -5.96
CA ILE A 58 3.33 -9.79 -5.07
C ILE A 58 2.11 -9.52 -4.19
N PHE A 59 1.99 -8.31 -3.63
CA PHE A 59 0.81 -7.92 -2.85
C PHE A 59 -0.47 -7.98 -3.68
N VAL A 60 -0.45 -7.47 -4.92
CA VAL A 60 -1.60 -7.58 -5.84
C VAL A 60 -1.94 -9.04 -6.11
N GLU A 61 -0.97 -9.86 -6.48
CA GLU A 61 -1.17 -11.28 -6.80
C GLU A 61 -1.83 -12.01 -5.64
N LYS A 62 -1.32 -11.79 -4.43
CA LYS A 62 -1.74 -12.52 -3.24
C LYS A 62 -3.05 -11.98 -2.63
N CYS A 63 -3.30 -10.67 -2.69
CA CYS A 63 -4.43 -10.02 -2.01
C CYS A 63 -5.58 -9.60 -2.91
N SER A 64 -5.47 -9.77 -4.23
CA SER A 64 -6.60 -9.53 -5.15
C SER A 64 -7.82 -10.35 -4.73
N GLY A 65 -8.97 -9.69 -4.63
CA GLY A 65 -10.23 -10.32 -4.21
C GLY A 65 -10.46 -10.36 -2.70
N SER A 66 -9.49 -9.91 -1.89
CA SER A 66 -9.72 -9.69 -0.46
C SER A 66 -10.76 -8.58 -0.23
N LYS A 67 -11.52 -8.71 0.86
CA LYS A 67 -12.44 -7.65 1.33
C LYS A 67 -11.73 -6.59 2.17
N GLU A 68 -10.56 -6.90 2.68
CA GLU A 68 -9.80 -6.03 3.57
C GLU A 68 -8.35 -5.94 3.10
N LEU A 69 -7.87 -4.71 2.95
CA LEU A 69 -6.47 -4.42 2.65
C LEU A 69 -5.89 -3.55 3.74
N GLY A 70 -4.61 -3.73 4.02
CA GLY A 70 -3.96 -2.93 5.02
C GLY A 70 -2.51 -3.29 5.22
N PHE A 71 -1.80 -2.38 5.87
CA PHE A 71 -0.42 -2.52 6.27
C PHE A 71 -0.33 -2.50 7.78
N ARG A 72 0.54 -3.34 8.35
CA ARG A 72 0.72 -3.43 9.81
C ARG A 72 0.97 -2.07 10.48
N ASN A 73 1.72 -1.20 9.81
CA ASN A 73 2.05 0.13 10.30
C ASN A 73 1.16 1.25 9.74
N ARG A 74 0.07 0.91 9.05
CA ARG A 74 -0.81 1.87 8.36
C ARG A 74 -0.02 2.84 7.47
N ALA A 75 0.90 2.26 6.70
CA ALA A 75 1.85 2.97 5.85
C ALA A 75 1.17 3.61 4.63
N VAL A 76 1.96 4.11 3.67
CA VAL A 76 1.46 4.68 2.42
C VAL A 76 1.49 3.63 1.32
N PHE A 77 0.35 3.45 0.64
CA PHE A 77 0.22 2.67 -0.59
C PHE A 77 0.40 3.59 -1.80
N HIS A 78 1.39 3.31 -2.63
CA HIS A 78 1.72 4.08 -3.83
C HIS A 78 1.28 3.33 -5.09
N ALA A 79 0.22 3.82 -5.75
CA ALA A 79 -0.33 3.20 -6.95
C ALA A 79 0.59 3.29 -8.18
N ARG A 80 1.58 4.22 -8.17
CA ARG A 80 2.58 4.37 -9.26
C ARG A 80 3.44 3.12 -9.52
N PHE A 81 3.47 2.19 -8.56
CA PHE A 81 4.20 0.93 -8.71
C PHE A 81 3.37 -0.17 -9.37
N LEU A 82 2.14 0.14 -9.78
CA LEU A 82 1.22 -0.78 -10.41
C LEU A 82 0.77 -0.27 -11.77
N GLN A 83 0.35 -1.19 -12.62
CA GLN A 83 -0.47 -0.87 -13.79
C GLN A 83 -1.92 -0.63 -13.37
N GLU A 84 -2.68 0.10 -14.21
CA GLU A 84 -4.09 0.41 -13.93
C GLU A 84 -4.91 -0.87 -13.68
N ALA A 85 -4.67 -1.91 -14.50
CA ALA A 85 -5.37 -3.19 -14.38
C ALA A 85 -5.06 -3.89 -13.05
N GLU A 86 -3.81 -3.84 -12.59
CA GLU A 86 -3.37 -4.42 -11.31
C GLU A 86 -4.02 -3.67 -10.13
N PHE A 87 -4.02 -2.33 -10.18
CA PHE A 87 -4.69 -1.50 -9.17
C PHE A 87 -6.19 -1.81 -9.10
N ASN A 88 -6.89 -1.76 -10.23
CA ASN A 88 -8.33 -1.97 -10.26
C ASN A 88 -8.72 -3.40 -9.84
N LYS A 89 -7.92 -4.40 -10.22
CA LYS A 89 -8.11 -5.79 -9.78
C LYS A 89 -7.94 -5.93 -8.27
N LEU A 90 -6.92 -5.28 -7.69
CA LEU A 90 -6.67 -5.31 -6.25
C LEU A 90 -7.86 -4.74 -5.46
N PHE A 91 -8.45 -3.63 -5.92
CA PHE A 91 -9.51 -2.92 -5.20
C PHE A 91 -10.95 -3.33 -5.56
N GLU A 92 -11.15 -4.23 -6.52
CA GLU A 92 -12.47 -4.61 -7.03
C GLU A 92 -13.45 -5.05 -5.93
N LYS A 93 -12.97 -5.84 -4.95
CA LYS A 93 -13.79 -6.43 -3.88
C LYS A 93 -13.59 -5.80 -2.51
N VAL A 94 -12.73 -4.80 -2.42
CA VAL A 94 -12.26 -4.24 -1.15
C VAL A 94 -13.33 -3.37 -0.52
N ARG A 95 -13.60 -3.63 0.77
CA ARG A 95 -14.56 -2.90 1.60
C ARG A 95 -13.88 -2.07 2.68
N THR A 96 -12.78 -2.57 3.22
CA THR A 96 -12.03 -1.93 4.30
C THR A 96 -10.56 -1.69 3.90
N THR A 97 -10.02 -0.51 4.20
CA THR A 97 -8.57 -0.22 4.12
C THR A 97 -8.02 0.34 5.43
N ASN A 98 -6.69 0.28 5.65
CA ASN A 98 -6.04 0.94 6.79
C ASN A 98 -4.78 1.78 6.47
N PHE A 99 -4.56 2.12 5.20
CA PHE A 99 -3.38 2.87 4.72
C PHE A 99 -3.76 4.13 3.92
N GLU A 100 -2.80 5.03 3.71
CA GLU A 100 -2.94 6.18 2.80
C GLU A 100 -2.89 5.67 1.36
N ILE A 101 -3.85 6.02 0.51
CA ILE A 101 -3.81 5.65 -0.91
C ILE A 101 -3.33 6.85 -1.72
N ARG A 102 -2.17 6.70 -2.37
CA ARG A 102 -1.59 7.71 -3.26
C ARG A 102 -1.60 7.26 -4.71
N ILE A 103 -2.28 8.04 -5.52
CA ILE A 103 -2.40 7.89 -6.97
C ILE A 103 -1.78 9.15 -7.54
N GLU A 104 -0.46 9.17 -7.57
CA GLU A 104 0.35 10.31 -7.96
C GLU A 104 1.21 9.90 -9.16
N ASP A 105 1.30 10.79 -10.15
CA ASP A 105 2.17 10.60 -11.34
C ASP A 105 1.92 9.28 -12.08
N THR A 106 0.65 8.84 -12.16
CA THR A 106 0.29 7.60 -12.85
C THR A 106 -0.20 7.86 -14.28
N SER A 107 -0.06 6.85 -15.13
CA SER A 107 -0.65 6.83 -16.48
C SER A 107 -2.10 6.32 -16.50
N PHE A 108 -2.75 6.23 -15.34
CA PHE A 108 -4.09 5.67 -15.23
C PHE A 108 -5.11 6.60 -15.89
N LYS A 109 -6.03 6.00 -16.64
CA LYS A 109 -7.23 6.62 -17.19
C LYS A 109 -8.44 6.44 -16.28
N ARG A 110 -8.50 5.32 -15.55
CA ARG A 110 -9.60 4.99 -14.65
C ARG A 110 -9.13 4.29 -13.39
N ILE A 111 -9.58 4.80 -12.24
CA ILE A 111 -9.43 4.12 -10.95
C ILE A 111 -10.78 3.70 -10.38
N GLY A 112 -10.81 2.52 -9.76
CA GLY A 112 -12.02 1.95 -9.19
C GLY A 112 -11.76 1.29 -7.83
N MET A 113 -12.52 1.74 -6.83
CA MET A 113 -12.64 1.13 -5.50
C MET A 113 -14.13 1.01 -5.16
N PRO A 114 -14.93 0.30 -5.98
CA PRO A 114 -16.39 0.45 -6.03
C PRO A 114 -17.12 -0.06 -4.80
N LEU A 115 -16.50 -0.88 -3.95
CA LEU A 115 -17.13 -1.45 -2.75
C LEU A 115 -16.53 -0.90 -1.45
N LEU A 116 -15.64 0.08 -1.53
CA LEU A 116 -14.96 0.62 -0.36
C LEU A 116 -15.95 1.43 0.49
N THR A 117 -16.17 0.99 1.72
CA THR A 117 -17.12 1.63 2.66
C THR A 117 -16.50 1.93 4.02
N ARG A 118 -15.28 1.46 4.29
CA ARG A 118 -14.55 1.78 5.52
C ARG A 118 -13.09 2.02 5.22
N ALA A 119 -12.52 3.04 5.84
CA ALA A 119 -11.10 3.30 5.72
C ALA A 119 -10.56 3.85 7.04
N LYS A 120 -9.51 3.21 7.57
CA LYS A 120 -8.83 3.68 8.77
C LYS A 120 -7.72 4.64 8.39
N ARG A 121 -7.57 5.70 9.18
CA ARG A 121 -6.53 6.71 8.97
C ARG A 121 -5.13 6.07 9.03
N PRO A 122 -4.23 6.44 8.09
CA PRO A 122 -2.82 6.09 8.17
C PRO A 122 -2.16 6.71 9.40
N LYS A 123 -1.09 6.11 9.92
CA LYS A 123 -0.25 6.75 10.95
C LYS A 123 0.65 7.83 10.32
N SER A 124 0.07 8.77 9.57
CA SER A 124 0.79 9.87 8.94
C SER A 124 0.46 11.20 9.61
N LYS A 125 1.45 12.11 9.67
CA LYS A 125 1.31 13.45 10.28
C LYS A 125 0.28 14.33 9.55
N ARG A 126 -0.04 14.02 8.29
CA ARG A 126 -0.92 14.82 7.43
C ARG A 126 -2.36 14.33 7.37
N ASN A 127 -2.66 13.17 7.97
CA ASN A 127 -4.02 12.64 8.13
C ASN A 127 -4.78 12.48 6.80
N ARG A 128 -4.05 12.23 5.71
CA ARG A 128 -4.62 12.07 4.38
C ARG A 128 -5.06 10.63 4.19
N LEU A 129 -6.28 10.44 3.73
CA LEU A 129 -6.78 9.13 3.34
C LEU A 129 -6.50 8.86 1.87
N PHE A 130 -6.74 9.85 1.02
CA PHE A 130 -6.54 9.78 -0.43
C PHE A 130 -5.72 10.97 -0.93
N VAL A 131 -4.81 10.68 -1.84
CA VAL A 131 -4.08 11.68 -2.63
C VAL A 131 -4.17 11.26 -4.10
N ILE A 132 -4.77 12.09 -4.94
CA ILE A 132 -4.88 11.88 -6.38
C ILE A 132 -4.27 13.09 -7.08
N ARG A 133 -3.03 12.96 -7.56
CA ARG A 133 -2.31 14.11 -8.13
C ARG A 133 -1.56 13.84 -9.42
N TYR A 134 -1.48 14.87 -10.25
CA TYR A 134 -0.59 14.89 -11.42
C TYR A 134 -0.81 13.70 -12.36
N ASN A 135 -2.04 13.17 -12.43
CA ASN A 135 -2.41 12.09 -13.34
C ASN A 135 -2.99 12.70 -14.63
N ASN A 136 -2.10 12.94 -15.60
CA ASN A 136 -2.42 13.65 -16.84
C ASN A 136 -3.48 13.00 -17.73
N TYR A 137 -3.77 11.72 -17.51
CA TYR A 137 -4.72 10.95 -18.31
C TYR A 137 -5.94 10.46 -17.53
N LEU A 138 -5.99 10.72 -16.22
CA LEU A 138 -7.05 10.24 -15.35
C LEU A 138 -8.35 10.96 -15.68
N LYS A 139 -9.37 10.21 -16.11
CA LYS A 139 -10.69 10.74 -16.46
C LYS A 139 -11.73 10.36 -15.42
N LYS A 140 -11.71 9.11 -14.98
CA LYS A 140 -12.80 8.52 -14.19
C LYS A 140 -12.33 7.95 -12.86
N VAL A 141 -13.05 8.30 -11.80
CA VAL A 141 -12.83 7.82 -10.43
C VAL A 141 -14.12 7.18 -9.91
N ILE A 142 -14.11 5.87 -9.72
CA ILE A 142 -15.26 5.09 -9.24
C ILE A 142 -15.04 4.73 -7.78
N ILE A 143 -15.60 5.54 -6.88
CA ILE A 143 -15.57 5.33 -5.44
C ILE A 143 -16.99 5.56 -4.94
N PRO A 144 -17.52 4.74 -4.02
CA PRO A 144 -18.82 5.01 -3.39
C PRO A 144 -18.90 6.44 -2.90
N LYS A 145 -20.06 7.08 -3.11
CA LYS A 145 -20.36 8.37 -2.47
C LYS A 145 -20.15 8.19 -0.97
N PHE A 146 -19.37 9.08 -0.35
CA PHE A 146 -18.73 9.04 0.98
C PHE A 146 -19.55 8.50 2.18
N ALA A 147 -20.09 7.29 2.06
CA ALA A 147 -20.66 6.49 3.11
C ALA A 147 -19.54 5.80 3.91
N PHE A 148 -18.34 6.39 3.91
CA PHE A 148 -17.26 5.87 4.70
C PHE A 148 -17.66 6.05 6.16
N ASP A 149 -17.79 4.93 6.86
CA ASP A 149 -17.82 4.96 8.32
C ASP A 149 -16.40 5.28 8.80
N VAL A 150 -16.12 6.58 8.82
CA VAL A 150 -14.88 7.17 9.30
C VAL A 150 -15.11 7.64 10.72
N GLN A 151 -14.65 6.84 11.67
CA GLN A 151 -14.66 7.22 13.09
C GLN A 151 -13.70 8.39 13.39
N GLU A 152 -12.85 8.77 12.42
CA GLU A 152 -11.80 9.78 12.57
C GLU A 152 -11.84 10.80 11.43
N THR A 153 -11.43 12.05 11.70
CA THR A 153 -11.29 13.09 10.68
C THR A 153 -10.19 12.74 9.68
N PHE A 154 -10.46 12.94 8.39
CA PHE A 154 -9.54 12.61 7.31
C PHE A 154 -9.52 13.70 6.24
N HIS A 155 -8.42 13.74 5.48
CA HIS A 155 -8.24 14.65 4.36
C HIS A 155 -8.16 13.89 3.04
N VAL A 156 -8.76 14.46 2.00
CA VAL A 156 -8.61 14.02 0.62
C VAL A 156 -7.99 15.16 -0.17
N GLU A 157 -7.06 14.82 -1.05
CA GLU A 157 -6.30 15.78 -1.83
C GLU A 157 -6.39 15.42 -3.31
N ILE A 158 -6.98 16.30 -4.12
CA ILE A 158 -7.14 16.12 -5.57
C ILE A 158 -6.63 17.38 -6.26
N ASP A 159 -5.55 17.24 -7.02
CA ASP A 159 -4.87 18.37 -7.65
C ASP A 159 -4.13 17.93 -8.92
N GLY A 160 -3.97 18.80 -9.92
CA GLY A 160 -3.15 18.52 -11.10
C GLY A 160 -3.64 17.35 -11.96
N ASN A 161 -4.94 17.06 -12.00
CA ASN A 161 -5.53 16.03 -12.87
C ASN A 161 -6.33 16.71 -14.00
N PRO A 162 -5.68 17.17 -15.09
CA PRO A 162 -6.29 18.07 -16.08
C PRO A 162 -7.46 17.45 -16.86
N THR A 163 -7.48 16.12 -16.99
CA THR A 163 -8.52 15.38 -17.73
C THR A 163 -9.61 14.79 -16.86
N LEU A 164 -9.57 15.05 -15.55
CA LEU A 164 -10.51 14.45 -14.60
C LEU A 164 -11.91 15.01 -14.83
N ASP A 165 -12.90 14.12 -14.95
CA ASP A 165 -14.29 14.51 -15.19
C ASP A 165 -14.78 15.46 -14.07
N THR A 166 -15.49 16.52 -14.45
CA THR A 166 -15.94 17.56 -13.51
C THR A 166 -16.90 17.02 -12.46
N ASP A 167 -17.70 16.01 -12.80
CA ASP A 167 -18.62 15.33 -11.87
C ASP A 167 -17.88 14.69 -10.69
N VAL A 168 -16.65 14.20 -10.93
CA VAL A 168 -15.80 13.65 -9.89
C VAL A 168 -15.44 14.77 -8.93
N VAL A 169 -14.89 15.87 -9.44
CA VAL A 169 -14.46 17.01 -8.62
C VAL A 169 -15.63 17.59 -7.82
N GLU A 170 -16.79 17.77 -8.45
CA GLU A 170 -18.01 18.24 -7.78
C GLU A 170 -18.47 17.28 -6.67
N ARG A 171 -18.44 15.97 -6.92
CA ARG A 171 -18.78 14.95 -5.92
C ARG A 171 -17.83 14.99 -4.73
N PHE A 172 -16.54 15.23 -4.94
CA PHE A 172 -15.58 15.40 -3.85
C PHE A 172 -15.81 16.70 -3.08
N ASN A 173 -16.05 17.82 -3.77
CA ASN A 173 -16.31 19.14 -3.17
C ASN A 173 -17.61 19.17 -2.34
N ALA A 174 -18.68 18.56 -2.84
CA ALA A 174 -19.98 18.53 -2.16
C ALA A 174 -19.96 17.81 -0.80
N ASN A 175 -18.94 16.99 -0.53
CA ASN A 175 -18.76 16.29 0.74
C ASN A 175 -17.66 16.92 1.62
N CYS A 176 -17.10 18.08 1.24
CA CYS A 176 -16.24 18.87 2.11
C CYS A 176 -17.11 19.55 3.19
N VAL A 177 -17.06 19.04 4.43
CA VAL A 177 -17.62 19.75 5.58
C VAL A 177 -16.61 20.84 5.98
N LEU A 178 -16.95 22.09 5.68
CA LEU A 178 -16.20 23.26 6.13
C LEU A 178 -16.19 23.30 7.66
N GLY A 179 -15.07 22.94 8.28
CA GLY A 179 -14.81 23.36 9.66
C GLY A 179 -14.76 24.88 9.70
N MET A 180 -15.50 25.52 10.63
CA MET A 180 -15.57 26.97 10.78
C MET A 180 -14.17 27.61 10.67
N GLY A 181 -13.99 28.50 9.68
CA GLY A 181 -12.76 29.28 9.50
C GLY A 181 -11.65 28.62 8.69
N LYS A 182 -11.82 27.39 8.18
CA LYS A 182 -10.90 26.81 7.18
C LYS A 182 -11.59 26.76 5.83
N LYS A 183 -10.99 27.37 4.80
CA LYS A 183 -11.34 27.05 3.41
C LYS A 183 -11.07 25.55 3.23
N CYS A 184 -11.69 24.88 2.27
CA CYS A 184 -11.32 23.50 1.93
C CYS A 184 -9.85 23.49 1.44
N ASP A 185 -8.87 23.58 2.34
CA ASP A 185 -7.46 23.85 2.08
C ASP A 185 -6.70 22.61 1.54
N ALA A 186 -7.41 21.74 0.81
CA ALA A 186 -6.80 20.69 -0.01
C ALA A 186 -7.50 20.51 -1.37
N PHE A 187 -8.17 21.56 -1.86
CA PHE A 187 -8.53 21.72 -3.27
C PHE A 187 -7.94 23.03 -3.81
N LEU A 188 -6.61 23.19 -3.78
CA LEU A 188 -5.96 24.11 -4.70
C LEU A 188 -5.89 23.41 -6.07
N ALA A 189 -7.03 23.26 -6.72
CA ALA A 189 -7.04 23.14 -8.17
C ALA A 189 -6.79 24.53 -8.74
N GLU A 190 -5.57 25.04 -8.62
CA GLU A 190 -5.16 26.18 -9.43
C GLU A 190 -5.13 25.67 -10.88
N ARG A 191 -6.21 25.94 -11.63
CA ARG A 191 -6.07 26.11 -13.08
C ARG A 191 -5.07 27.23 -13.27
N LYS A 192 -3.80 26.91 -13.52
CA LYS A 192 -2.95 27.80 -14.30
C LYS A 192 -3.58 27.85 -15.69
N LEU A 193 -4.49 28.81 -15.87
CA LEU A 193 -4.71 29.41 -17.16
C LEU A 193 -3.34 29.97 -17.58
N THR A 194 -2.61 29.26 -18.42
CA THR A 194 -1.63 29.91 -19.27
C THR A 194 -2.40 30.75 -20.27
N SER A 195 -2.84 31.93 -19.83
CA SER A 195 -2.92 33.08 -20.72
C SER A 195 -1.50 33.47 -21.05
N VAL A 196 -1.03 33.11 -22.24
CA VAL A 196 0.06 33.84 -22.88
C VAL A 196 -0.44 34.19 -24.27
N PHE A 197 -0.53 35.51 -24.45
CA PHE A 197 -0.77 36.23 -25.69
C PHE A 197 0.25 35.86 -26.76
#